data_AF-A0A3M0Z4E1-F1
#
_entry.id   AF-A0A3M0Z4E1-F1
#
_cell.length_a   1.000
_cell.length_b   1.000
_cell.length_c   1.000
_cell.angle_alpha   90.00
_cell.angle_beta   90.00
_cell.angle_gamma   90.00
#
_symmetry.space_group_name_H-M   'P 1'
#
loop_
_entity.id
_entity.type
_entity.pdbx_description
1 polymer ?
#
loop_
_entity_poly.entity_id
_entity_poly.type
_entity_poly.pdbx_seq_one_letter_code
_entity_poly.pdbx_strand_id
1 'polypeptide(L)'
;MRYSVQALFHVRRYLRPTVAGFIIALLCPVPGFTRDTTEVSAESQWICQQIVAGVHDYLVRNGIEAGDEATPRLLREKDGWILQLGPKRRTWLRHIWDENAYAGLWGNVPEPAIRQAMTRLPAMDLQDLLNITEYEIAKQALELGQILRKDPFNQRAHERVALLYALLAVREHAGRFYHPLQELIRAAVHLSLSRICAARQKSGIGIEGQLASILVESVGGRPAEGADRIEKLSQTEPDLSRVWQQLLNYQNGGDWRQRPKDAPLLVKAAWTQALLRATRGNASLEITEGLRHQKDGLNERLIWHRLLLEDPPTRKYLLPDLQKFIYQEGIAFAVLWKLYFQTDLAGNGLVPAMNMTDLHFFRSNGERYEFEPMPWGIWARRFQRHLCHLLVYVLGLQMTDRKFYYLRY
;
A
#
# COMPACT_ATOMS: atom_id res chain seq x y z
N MET A 1 -3.69 -9.19 -22.16
CA MET A 1 -2.71 -9.73 -21.21
C MET A 1 -1.40 -8.96 -21.31
N ARG A 2 -1.40 -7.69 -20.89
CA ARG A 2 -0.21 -6.89 -20.63
C ARG A 2 -0.52 -5.90 -19.50
N TYR A 3 -0.25 -6.32 -18.26
CA TYR A 3 -0.16 -5.44 -17.08
C TYR A 3 1.19 -5.71 -16.41
N SER A 4 2.22 -4.87 -16.63
CA SER A 4 3.37 -4.62 -15.70
C SER A 4 4.60 -3.98 -16.37
N VAL A 5 4.46 -2.77 -16.94
CA VAL A 5 5.64 -1.96 -17.34
C VAL A 5 6.11 -0.99 -16.23
N GLN A 6 5.31 -0.77 -15.18
CA GLN A 6 5.70 0.15 -14.08
C GLN A 6 6.75 -0.42 -13.11
N ALA A 7 6.83 -1.74 -12.93
CA ALA A 7 7.89 -2.36 -12.11
C ALA A 7 9.29 -2.20 -12.74
N LEU A 8 9.37 -2.33 -14.07
CA LEU A 8 10.61 -2.22 -14.84
C LEU A 8 11.18 -0.79 -14.88
N PHE A 9 10.32 0.24 -14.85
CA PHE A 9 10.77 1.64 -14.85
C PHE A 9 11.35 2.11 -13.51
N HIS A 10 10.94 1.50 -12.38
CA HIS A 10 11.50 1.86 -11.08
C HIS A 10 12.90 1.27 -10.86
N VAL A 11 13.19 0.05 -11.34
CA VAL A 11 14.56 -0.51 -11.29
C VAL A 11 15.55 0.34 -12.10
N ARG A 12 15.13 0.87 -13.26
CA ARG A 12 15.96 1.71 -14.14
C ARG A 12 16.41 3.04 -13.55
N ARG A 13 15.70 3.60 -12.57
CA ARG A 13 15.91 4.99 -12.11
C ARG A 13 16.76 5.11 -10.83
N TYR A 14 17.02 4.01 -10.12
CA TYR A 14 17.69 4.02 -8.79
C TYR A 14 19.06 3.33 -8.74
N LEU A 15 19.55 2.74 -9.83
CA LEU A 15 20.84 2.06 -9.86
C LEU A 15 21.90 2.96 -10.53
N ARG A 16 22.70 3.66 -9.72
CA ARG A 16 23.97 4.26 -10.17
C ARG A 16 25.13 3.28 -9.94
N PRO A 17 26.15 3.27 -10.81
CA PRO A 17 27.23 2.30 -10.77
C PRO A 17 28.32 2.77 -9.80
N THR A 18 28.15 2.61 -8.48
CA THR A 18 29.26 2.89 -7.55
C THR A 18 29.40 1.97 -6.34
N VAL A 19 28.58 0.93 -6.16
CA VAL A 19 28.89 -0.10 -5.17
C VAL A 19 28.51 -1.47 -5.73
N ALA A 20 29.52 -2.32 -5.89
CA ALA A 20 29.32 -3.73 -6.21
C ALA A 20 28.40 -4.38 -5.16
N GLY A 21 27.30 -5.02 -5.58
CA GLY A 21 26.76 -6.13 -4.78
C GLY A 21 25.26 -6.38 -4.71
N PHE A 22 24.35 -5.53 -5.20
CA PHE A 22 22.92 -5.79 -5.03
C PHE A 22 22.07 -5.41 -6.26
N ILE A 23 21.55 -6.42 -6.95
CA ILE A 23 20.41 -6.29 -7.86
C ILE A 23 19.19 -6.78 -7.09
N ILE A 24 18.17 -5.92 -6.89
CA ILE A 24 16.88 -6.29 -6.31
C ILE A 24 15.92 -6.55 -7.46
N ALA A 25 15.54 -7.81 -7.67
CA ALA A 25 14.52 -8.21 -8.64
C ALA A 25 13.24 -8.60 -7.87
N LEU A 26 12.11 -8.05 -8.31
CA LEU A 26 10.80 -8.14 -7.67
C LEU A 26 10.17 -9.50 -7.99
N LEU A 27 9.82 -10.32 -7.00
CA LEU A 27 9.00 -11.52 -7.22
C LEU A 27 7.97 -11.67 -6.10
N CYS A 28 6.69 -11.62 -6.45
CA CYS A 28 5.62 -12.18 -5.66
C CYS A 28 4.50 -12.62 -6.59
N PRO A 29 4.47 -13.90 -7.01
CA PRO A 29 3.23 -14.46 -7.52
C PRO A 29 2.30 -14.64 -6.31
N VAL A 30 1.30 -13.79 -6.19
CA VAL A 30 0.16 -14.07 -5.31
C VAL A 30 -0.58 -15.24 -5.95
N PRO A 31 -0.72 -16.39 -5.29
CA PRO A 31 -1.58 -17.45 -5.81
C PRO A 31 -3.00 -16.89 -5.88
N GLY A 32 -3.54 -16.76 -7.09
CA GLY A 32 -4.98 -16.72 -7.24
C GLY A 32 -5.50 -18.05 -6.69
N PHE A 33 -6.24 -18.01 -5.59
CA PHE A 33 -6.82 -19.19 -4.96
C PHE A 33 -7.79 -19.87 -5.94
N THR A 34 -7.28 -20.82 -6.73
CA THR A 34 -8.05 -21.93 -7.27
C THR A 34 -7.67 -23.16 -6.46
N ARG A 35 -8.67 -23.77 -5.82
CA ARG A 35 -8.51 -24.67 -4.67
C ARG A 35 -7.84 -26.02 -4.98
N ASP A 36 -7.29 -26.25 -6.17
CA ASP A 36 -6.77 -27.58 -6.51
C ASP A 36 -5.86 -27.69 -7.76
N THR A 37 -5.04 -26.70 -8.08
CA THR A 37 -4.13 -26.84 -9.24
C THR A 37 -2.68 -26.55 -8.88
N THR A 38 -1.84 -27.56 -9.09
CA THR A 38 -0.37 -27.44 -9.24
C THR A 38 0.03 -26.45 -10.35
N GLU A 39 -0.93 -26.03 -11.18
CA GLU A 39 -0.77 -25.01 -12.21
C GLU A 39 -0.71 -23.59 -11.62
N VAL A 40 0.43 -22.96 -11.85
CA VAL A 40 0.64 -21.53 -11.66
C VAL A 40 -0.24 -20.78 -12.67
N SER A 41 -0.99 -19.76 -12.25
CA SER A 41 -1.79 -18.97 -13.17
C SER A 41 -0.92 -18.42 -14.31
N ALA A 42 -1.45 -18.41 -15.55
CA ALA A 42 -0.74 -17.89 -16.72
C ALA A 42 -0.22 -16.45 -16.48
N GLU A 43 -0.93 -15.68 -15.66
CA GLU A 43 -0.52 -14.35 -15.21
C GLU A 43 0.75 -14.35 -14.36
N SER A 44 0.82 -15.24 -13.36
CA SER A 44 2.01 -15.39 -12.51
C SER A 44 3.23 -15.86 -13.30
N GLN A 45 3.06 -16.82 -14.24
CA GLN A 45 4.13 -17.27 -15.12
C GLN A 45 4.64 -16.13 -16.01
N TRP A 46 3.73 -15.36 -16.59
CA TRP A 46 4.07 -14.24 -17.47
C TRP A 46 4.78 -13.10 -16.71
N ILE A 47 4.32 -12.73 -15.50
CA ILE A 47 4.98 -11.74 -14.64
C ILE A 47 6.43 -12.14 -14.38
N CYS A 48 6.65 -13.40 -14.00
CA CYS A 48 7.98 -13.94 -13.75
C CYS A 48 8.88 -13.88 -14.99
N GLN A 49 8.35 -14.21 -16.17
CA GLN A 49 9.09 -14.10 -17.43
C GLN A 49 9.48 -12.65 -17.76
N GLN A 50 8.62 -11.67 -17.49
CA GLN A 50 8.93 -10.26 -17.72
C GLN A 50 10.00 -9.72 -16.76
N ILE A 51 10.00 -10.19 -15.51
CA ILE A 51 11.06 -9.85 -14.53
C ILE A 51 12.40 -10.43 -14.97
N VAL A 52 12.43 -11.71 -15.36
CA VAL A 52 13.61 -12.38 -15.93
C VAL A 52 14.15 -11.61 -17.13
N ALA A 53 13.28 -11.25 -18.09
CA ALA A 53 13.66 -10.48 -19.26
C ALA A 53 14.19 -9.08 -18.90
N GLY A 54 13.55 -8.39 -17.95
CA GLY A 54 13.96 -7.06 -17.51
C GLY A 54 15.32 -7.05 -16.78
N VAL A 55 15.59 -8.08 -15.97
CA VAL A 55 16.90 -8.27 -15.32
C VAL A 55 17.97 -8.60 -16.36
N HIS A 56 17.67 -9.50 -17.30
CA HIS A 56 18.58 -9.84 -18.40
C HIS A 56 18.95 -8.61 -19.24
N ASP A 57 17.96 -7.83 -19.69
CA ASP A 57 18.17 -6.60 -20.44
C ASP A 57 19.05 -5.59 -19.69
N TYR A 58 18.89 -5.47 -18.38
CA TYR A 58 19.72 -4.59 -17.54
C TYR A 58 21.17 -5.08 -17.50
N LEU A 59 21.40 -6.37 -17.29
CA LEU A 59 22.75 -6.96 -17.24
C LEU A 59 23.50 -6.74 -18.56
N VAL A 60 22.86 -7.07 -19.69
CA VAL A 60 23.42 -6.89 -21.05
C VAL A 60 23.80 -5.43 -21.30
N ARG A 61 22.91 -4.47 -20.98
CA ARG A 61 23.16 -3.04 -21.20
C ARG A 61 24.30 -2.45 -20.36
N ASN A 62 24.64 -3.09 -19.24
CA ASN A 62 25.73 -2.63 -18.37
C ASN A 62 27.02 -3.43 -18.61
N GLY A 63 27.13 -4.13 -19.74
CA GLY A 63 28.33 -4.89 -20.10
C GLY A 63 28.59 -6.08 -19.18
N ILE A 64 27.59 -6.53 -18.42
CA ILE A 64 27.68 -7.75 -17.64
C ILE A 64 27.30 -8.88 -18.60
N GLU A 65 28.31 -9.51 -19.19
CA GLU A 65 28.12 -10.66 -20.09
C GLU A 65 27.36 -11.76 -19.36
N ALA A 66 26.09 -11.93 -19.71
CA ALA A 66 25.32 -13.08 -19.31
C ALA A 66 25.73 -14.24 -20.23
N GLY A 67 26.73 -15.04 -19.85
CA GLY A 67 26.97 -16.33 -20.50
C GLY A 67 25.72 -17.22 -20.43
N ASP A 68 25.65 -18.31 -21.20
CA ASP A 68 24.50 -19.24 -21.21
C ASP A 68 24.14 -19.81 -19.81
N GLU A 69 25.08 -19.77 -18.86
CA GLU A 69 24.85 -20.12 -17.46
C GLU A 69 24.18 -19.01 -16.64
N ALA A 70 24.28 -17.75 -17.07
CA ALA A 70 23.79 -16.55 -16.38
C ALA A 70 22.36 -16.15 -16.76
N THR A 71 21.66 -16.92 -17.59
CA THR A 71 20.24 -16.71 -17.86
C THR A 71 19.45 -16.78 -16.55
N PRO A 72 18.71 -15.74 -16.16
CA PRO A 72 17.92 -15.76 -14.94
C PRO A 72 16.87 -16.89 -15.02
N ARG A 73 16.93 -17.87 -14.12
CA ARG A 73 15.95 -18.95 -14.04
C ARG A 73 15.13 -18.79 -12.77
N LEU A 74 13.81 -18.93 -12.88
CA LEU A 74 12.96 -19.00 -11.72
C LEU A 74 12.78 -20.47 -11.32
N LEU A 75 13.27 -20.84 -10.14
CA LEU A 75 13.14 -22.16 -9.55
C LEU A 75 12.07 -22.13 -8.45
N ARG A 76 11.27 -23.18 -8.35
CA ARG A 76 10.33 -23.38 -7.25
C ARG A 76 10.97 -24.29 -6.21
N GLU A 77 11.09 -23.81 -4.97
CA GLU A 77 11.52 -24.61 -3.81
C GLU A 77 10.34 -24.77 -2.82
N LYS A 78 10.51 -25.59 -1.77
CA LYS A 78 9.47 -25.86 -0.77
C LYS A 78 8.92 -24.58 -0.12
N ASP A 79 9.78 -23.58 0.08
CA ASP A 79 9.46 -22.37 0.85
C ASP A 79 9.32 -21.11 -0.03
N GLY A 80 9.31 -21.25 -1.37
CA GLY A 80 9.10 -20.10 -2.26
C GLY A 80 9.74 -20.22 -3.64
N TRP A 81 9.92 -19.06 -4.28
CA TRP A 81 10.55 -18.96 -5.60
C TRP A 81 11.96 -18.38 -5.48
N ILE A 82 12.89 -18.95 -6.25
CA ILE A 82 14.28 -18.52 -6.33
C ILE A 82 14.56 -18.02 -7.74
N LEU A 83 15.01 -16.78 -7.88
CA LEU A 83 15.65 -16.34 -9.12
C LEU A 83 17.14 -16.75 -9.07
N GLN A 84 17.50 -17.80 -9.80
CA GLN A 84 18.86 -18.22 -10.03
C GLN A 84 19.49 -17.34 -11.12
N LEU A 85 20.61 -16.68 -10.80
CA LEU A 85 21.42 -15.90 -11.74
C LEU A 85 22.81 -16.56 -11.81
N GLY A 86 23.06 -17.39 -12.83
CA GLY A 86 24.35 -18.10 -12.90
C GLY A 86 24.40 -19.40 -12.05
N PRO A 87 25.61 -19.95 -11.86
CA PRO A 87 25.86 -21.08 -10.95
C PRO A 87 25.60 -20.73 -9.47
N LYS A 88 25.44 -19.44 -9.13
CA LYS A 88 25.13 -18.99 -7.78
C LYS A 88 23.61 -18.99 -7.56
N ARG A 89 23.12 -19.95 -6.77
CA ARG A 89 21.77 -19.87 -6.19
C ARG A 89 21.73 -18.69 -5.21
N ARG A 90 20.87 -17.71 -5.46
CA ARG A 90 20.52 -16.68 -4.48
C ARG A 90 19.11 -16.93 -3.98
N THR A 91 18.99 -17.51 -2.80
CA THR A 91 17.70 -17.66 -2.11
C THR A 91 17.18 -16.27 -1.75
N TRP A 92 16.02 -15.89 -2.27
CA TRP A 92 15.34 -14.66 -1.85
C TRP A 92 14.64 -14.97 -0.54
N LEU A 93 15.35 -14.77 0.56
CA LEU A 93 14.85 -15.12 1.89
C LEU A 93 13.78 -14.15 2.42
N ARG A 94 13.53 -13.01 1.75
CA ARG A 94 12.69 -11.92 2.29
C ARG A 94 11.90 -11.19 1.21
N HIS A 95 10.65 -10.87 1.53
CA HIS A 95 9.80 -10.01 0.70
C HIS A 95 10.30 -8.56 0.76
N ILE A 96 10.06 -7.77 -0.29
CA ILE A 96 10.48 -6.36 -0.28
C ILE A 96 9.65 -5.49 0.66
N TRP A 97 8.54 -6.00 1.19
CA TRP A 97 7.78 -5.34 2.27
C TRP A 97 8.04 -5.98 3.63
N ASP A 98 9.04 -6.87 3.75
CA ASP A 98 9.55 -7.31 5.04
C ASP A 98 10.46 -6.22 5.60
N GLU A 99 10.17 -5.72 6.80
CA GLU A 99 11.00 -4.72 7.47
C GLU A 99 12.47 -5.17 7.66
N ASN A 100 12.73 -6.48 7.74
CA ASN A 100 14.08 -7.03 7.86
C ASN A 100 14.86 -6.95 6.55
N ALA A 101 14.21 -6.72 5.40
CA ALA A 101 14.88 -6.47 4.13
C ALA A 101 15.64 -5.14 4.14
N TYR A 102 15.24 -4.20 5.00
CA TYR A 102 15.80 -2.85 5.08
C TYR A 102 16.78 -2.64 6.22
N ALA A 103 16.99 -3.63 7.11
CA ALA A 103 17.82 -3.50 8.29
C ALA A 103 19.26 -3.05 7.96
N GLY A 104 19.81 -3.53 6.83
CA GLY A 104 21.15 -3.16 6.36
C GLY A 104 21.31 -1.69 5.97
N LEU A 105 20.22 -0.98 5.61
CA LEU A 105 20.28 0.44 5.24
C LEU A 105 20.67 1.34 6.42
N TRP A 106 20.42 0.87 7.64
CA TRP A 106 20.54 1.67 8.85
C TRP A 106 21.80 1.34 9.66
N GLY A 107 22.60 0.36 9.22
CA GLY A 107 23.79 -0.10 9.93
C GLY A 107 24.82 1.00 10.20
N ASN A 108 24.90 2.00 9.31
CA ASN A 108 25.84 3.11 9.40
C ASN A 108 25.30 4.34 10.15
N VAL A 109 24.07 4.30 10.65
CA VAL A 109 23.53 5.42 11.44
C VAL A 109 24.28 5.48 12.78
N PRO A 110 24.88 6.61 13.18
CA PRO A 110 25.60 6.73 14.45
C PRO A 110 24.70 6.45 15.66
N GLU A 111 25.19 5.65 16.61
CA GLU A 111 24.46 5.31 17.83
C GLU A 111 24.09 6.52 18.72
N PRO A 112 24.94 7.55 18.90
CA PRO A 112 24.61 8.73 19.70
C PRO A 112 23.37 9.47 19.19
N ALA A 113 23.17 9.52 17.87
CA ALA A 113 22.03 10.20 17.25
C ALA A 113 20.70 9.49 17.56
N ILE A 114 20.73 8.18 17.77
CA ILE A 114 19.53 7.38 18.05
C ILE A 114 19.16 7.43 19.55
N ARG A 115 20.14 7.49 20.44
CA ARG A 115 19.89 7.48 21.89
C ARG A 115 19.29 8.79 22.43
N GLN A 116 19.47 9.91 21.72
CA GLN A 116 18.95 11.22 22.12
C GLN A 116 17.49 11.49 21.70
N ALA A 117 16.92 10.63 20.85
CA ALA A 117 15.56 10.78 20.35
C ALA A 117 14.52 10.55 21.47
N MET A 118 13.83 11.62 21.89
CA MET A 118 12.90 11.57 23.03
C MET A 118 11.62 12.41 22.85
N THR A 119 11.34 12.93 21.65
CA THR A 119 10.13 13.74 21.46
C THR A 119 8.89 12.89 21.75
N ARG A 120 8.13 13.25 22.80
CA ARG A 120 6.90 12.53 23.15
C ARG A 120 5.82 12.84 22.12
N LEU A 121 5.19 11.78 21.61
CA LEU A 121 3.99 11.88 20.79
C LEU A 121 2.75 11.91 21.66
N PRO A 122 1.71 12.66 21.27
CA PRO A 122 0.40 12.51 21.90
C PRO A 122 -0.10 11.08 21.72
N ALA A 123 -0.78 10.57 22.74
CA ALA A 123 -1.49 9.31 22.66
C ALA A 123 -2.50 9.36 21.51
N MET A 124 -2.63 8.24 20.82
CA MET A 124 -3.57 8.07 19.73
C MET A 124 -4.54 6.98 20.14
N ASP A 125 -5.84 7.25 19.98
CA ASP A 125 -6.81 6.18 20.11
C ASP A 125 -6.73 5.29 18.87
N LEU A 126 -6.28 4.06 19.06
CA LEU A 126 -6.09 3.10 17.99
C LEU A 126 -7.42 2.50 17.52
N GLN A 127 -8.52 2.68 18.25
CA GLN A 127 -9.86 2.33 17.78
C GLN A 127 -10.38 3.39 16.81
N ASP A 128 -10.08 4.67 17.06
CA ASP A 128 -10.45 5.77 16.15
C ASP A 128 -9.80 5.62 14.77
N LEU A 129 -8.62 4.99 14.70
CA LEU A 129 -7.95 4.69 13.43
C LEU A 129 -8.77 3.80 12.50
N LEU A 130 -9.72 3.03 13.02
CA LEU A 130 -10.60 2.19 12.20
C LEU A 130 -11.71 3.00 11.51
N ASN A 131 -11.89 4.27 11.88
CA ASN A 131 -12.76 5.23 11.21
C ASN A 131 -11.97 6.29 10.43
N ILE A 132 -10.65 6.16 10.34
CA ILE A 132 -9.78 7.21 9.81
C ILE A 132 -10.09 7.57 8.35
N THR A 133 -10.16 8.86 8.09
CA THR A 133 -10.35 9.45 6.77
C THR A 133 -9.03 9.79 6.10
N GLU A 134 -9.06 10.06 4.79
CA GLU A 134 -7.86 10.48 4.04
C GLU A 134 -7.31 11.81 4.57
N TYR A 135 -8.20 12.70 4.99
CA TYR A 135 -7.84 13.95 5.65
C TYR A 135 -7.11 13.73 6.98
N GLU A 136 -7.61 12.83 7.83
CA GLU A 136 -6.95 12.54 9.11
C GLU A 136 -5.59 11.86 8.92
N ILE A 137 -5.46 10.91 7.97
CA ILE A 137 -4.16 10.31 7.64
C ILE A 137 -3.18 11.40 7.19
N ALA A 138 -3.58 12.27 6.27
CA ALA A 138 -2.76 13.36 5.77
C ALA A 138 -2.35 14.34 6.88
N LYS A 139 -3.30 14.75 7.72
CA LYS A 139 -3.07 15.67 8.83
C LYS A 139 -2.04 15.09 9.80
N GLN A 140 -2.24 13.84 10.22
CA GLN A 140 -1.30 13.16 11.14
C GLN A 140 0.07 12.97 10.49
N ALA A 141 0.14 12.69 9.19
CA ALA A 141 1.42 12.57 8.49
C ALA A 141 2.19 13.91 8.46
N LEU A 142 1.51 15.03 8.26
CA LEU A 142 2.13 16.37 8.33
C LEU A 142 2.65 16.68 9.74
N GLU A 143 1.85 16.38 10.78
CA GLU A 143 2.25 16.52 12.19
C GLU A 143 3.48 15.66 12.52
N LEU A 144 3.49 14.41 12.08
CA LEU A 144 4.64 13.50 12.23
C LEU A 144 5.86 13.98 11.47
N GLY A 145 5.68 14.61 10.30
CA GLY A 145 6.77 15.24 9.56
C GLY A 145 7.44 16.35 10.36
N GLN A 146 6.68 17.18 11.08
CA GLN A 146 7.25 18.21 11.95
C GLN A 146 8.07 17.62 13.10
N ILE A 147 7.65 16.47 13.63
CA ILE A 147 8.35 15.77 14.71
C ILE A 147 9.63 15.13 14.17
N LEU A 148 9.54 14.40 13.07
CA LEU A 148 10.69 13.73 12.44
C LEU A 148 11.73 14.70 11.88
N ARG A 149 11.36 15.96 11.61
CA ARG A 149 12.34 17.03 11.29
C ARG A 149 13.19 17.41 12.51
N LYS A 150 12.60 17.42 13.70
CA LYS A 150 13.30 17.75 14.95
C LYS A 150 14.04 16.54 15.50
N ASP A 151 13.47 15.36 15.30
CA ASP A 151 13.91 14.10 15.88
C ASP A 151 13.80 12.96 14.83
N PRO A 152 14.75 12.87 13.88
CA PRO A 152 14.69 11.91 12.77
C PRO A 152 14.80 10.45 13.16
N PHE A 153 15.13 10.15 14.42
CA PHE A 153 15.26 8.80 14.96
C PHE A 153 14.20 8.51 16.04
N ASN A 154 13.12 9.30 16.04
CA ASN A 154 11.99 9.06 16.92
C ASN A 154 11.29 7.74 16.54
N GLN A 155 11.51 6.70 17.36
CA GLN A 155 10.98 5.37 17.15
C GLN A 155 9.45 5.40 16.93
N ARG A 156 8.71 5.99 17.86
CA ARG A 156 7.25 5.99 17.85
C ARG A 156 6.69 6.77 16.65
N ALA A 157 7.37 7.83 16.20
CA ALA A 157 6.95 8.56 15.01
C ALA A 157 7.08 7.68 13.76
N HIS A 158 8.14 6.90 13.63
CA HIS A 158 8.27 5.93 12.53
C HIS A 158 7.26 4.80 12.61
N GLU A 159 6.99 4.25 13.79
CA GLU A 159 5.93 3.24 13.98
C GLU A 159 4.57 3.78 13.52
N ARG A 160 4.24 5.02 13.90
CA ARG A 160 2.98 5.65 13.52
C ARG A 160 2.92 5.98 12.02
N VAL A 161 4.01 6.45 11.41
CA VAL A 161 4.07 6.63 9.95
C VAL A 161 3.87 5.30 9.23
N ALA A 162 4.47 4.21 9.71
CA ALA A 162 4.27 2.88 9.14
C ALA A 162 2.80 2.43 9.23
N LEU A 163 2.16 2.68 10.39
CA LEU A 163 0.74 2.38 10.59
C LEU A 163 -0.14 3.17 9.62
N LEU A 164 0.12 4.47 9.42
CA LEU A 164 -0.60 5.29 8.45
C LEU A 164 -0.46 4.77 7.03
N TYR A 165 0.73 4.30 6.62
CA TYR A 165 0.92 3.68 5.30
C TYR A 165 0.14 2.38 5.15
N ALA A 166 0.18 1.52 6.18
CA ALA A 166 -0.54 0.26 6.16
C ALA A 166 -2.07 0.50 6.13
N LEU A 167 -2.57 1.48 6.88
CA LEU A 167 -3.97 1.93 6.84
C LEU A 167 -4.37 2.49 5.48
N LEU A 168 -3.50 3.29 4.86
CA LEU A 168 -3.72 3.80 3.52
C LEU A 168 -3.87 2.65 2.50
N ALA A 169 -3.10 1.58 2.70
CA ALA A 169 -3.16 0.39 1.87
C ALA A 169 -4.46 -0.41 2.07
N VAL A 170 -4.89 -0.57 3.31
CA VAL A 170 -6.18 -1.19 3.67
C VAL A 170 -7.36 -0.43 3.07
N ARG A 171 -7.33 0.91 3.07
CA ARG A 171 -8.42 1.79 2.63
C ARG A 171 -8.51 1.93 1.09
N GLU A 172 -7.52 1.47 0.36
CA GLU A 172 -7.41 1.73 -1.07
C GLU A 172 -8.24 0.75 -1.90
N HIS A 173 -9.17 1.30 -2.68
CA HIS A 173 -10.15 0.54 -3.47
C HIS A 173 -10.28 1.11 -4.89
N ALA A 174 -9.16 1.48 -5.53
CA ALA A 174 -9.16 1.88 -6.94
C ALA A 174 -9.21 0.69 -7.93
N GLY A 175 -9.71 -0.48 -7.49
CA GLY A 175 -9.76 -1.70 -8.29
C GLY A 175 -8.41 -2.03 -8.94
N ARG A 176 -8.43 -2.29 -10.25
CA ARG A 176 -7.23 -2.62 -11.05
C ARG A 176 -6.19 -1.51 -11.18
N PHE A 177 -6.49 -0.29 -10.72
CA PHE A 177 -5.55 0.82 -10.75
C PHE A 177 -4.61 0.81 -9.55
N TYR A 178 -4.85 -0.05 -8.57
CA TYR A 178 -4.10 -0.11 -7.34
C TYR A 178 -3.31 -1.40 -7.16
N HIS A 179 -2.15 -1.27 -6.52
CA HIS A 179 -1.37 -2.35 -5.97
C HIS A 179 -0.72 -1.91 -4.66
N PRO A 180 -0.86 -2.65 -3.54
CA PRO A 180 -0.48 -2.16 -2.21
C PRO A 180 1.01 -2.06 -1.92
N LEU A 181 1.80 -2.76 -2.72
CA LEU A 181 3.25 -2.84 -2.58
C LEU A 181 3.96 -1.51 -2.30
N GLN A 182 3.52 -0.40 -2.92
CA GLN A 182 4.19 0.88 -2.71
C GLN A 182 3.98 1.41 -1.29
N GLU A 183 2.78 1.29 -0.73
CA GLU A 183 2.50 1.65 0.65
C GLU A 183 3.17 0.67 1.62
N LEU A 184 3.15 -0.64 1.31
CA LEU A 184 3.77 -1.67 2.14
C LEU A 184 5.29 -1.53 2.23
N ILE A 185 5.98 -1.23 1.12
CA ILE A 185 7.43 -0.94 1.12
C ILE A 185 7.73 0.24 2.04
N ARG A 186 6.95 1.32 1.96
CA ARG A 186 7.19 2.51 2.79
C ARG A 186 6.94 2.22 4.27
N ALA A 187 5.88 1.47 4.58
CA ALA A 187 5.63 0.99 5.93
C ALA A 187 6.80 0.13 6.44
N ALA A 188 7.29 -0.80 5.63
CA ALA A 188 8.41 -1.69 5.97
C ALA A 188 9.72 -0.93 6.23
N VAL A 189 10.03 0.11 5.43
CA VAL A 189 11.19 0.99 5.65
C VAL A 189 11.09 1.69 7.01
N HIS A 190 9.92 2.23 7.34
CA HIS A 190 9.68 2.88 8.63
C HIS A 190 9.71 1.89 9.81
N LEU A 191 9.13 0.70 9.66
CA LEU A 191 9.21 -0.37 10.65
C LEU A 191 10.66 -0.80 10.89
N SER A 192 11.45 -0.92 9.83
CA SER A 192 12.87 -1.28 9.92
C SER A 192 13.67 -0.28 10.74
N LEU A 193 13.47 1.02 10.46
CA LEU A 193 14.12 2.08 11.22
C LEU A 193 13.66 2.10 12.67
N SER A 194 12.35 1.97 12.92
CA SER A 194 11.79 1.92 14.28
C SER A 194 12.37 0.78 15.10
N ARG A 195 12.61 -0.41 14.50
CA ARG A 195 13.23 -1.55 15.18
C ARG A 195 14.65 -1.30 15.61
N ILE A 196 15.41 -0.60 14.78
CA ILE A 196 16.81 -0.27 15.09
C ILE A 196 16.88 0.79 16.17
N CYS A 197 15.97 1.78 16.12
CA CYS A 197 15.79 2.72 17.21
C CYS A 197 15.44 2.01 18.52
N ALA A 198 14.45 1.11 18.49
CA ALA A 198 14.01 0.31 19.62
C ALA A 198 15.17 -0.48 20.26
N ALA A 199 15.90 -1.24 19.44
CA ALA A 199 17.03 -2.04 19.89
C ALA A 199 18.12 -1.20 20.58
N ARG A 200 18.46 -0.04 20.02
CA ARG A 200 19.52 0.85 20.55
C ARG A 200 19.07 1.66 21.76
N GLN A 201 17.78 1.98 21.84
CA GLN A 201 17.16 2.65 22.99
C GLN A 201 16.80 1.65 24.10
N LYS A 202 16.97 0.34 23.86
CA LYS A 202 16.53 -0.76 24.73
C LYS A 202 15.03 -0.66 25.04
N SER A 203 14.25 -0.14 24.10
CA SER A 203 12.80 -0.13 24.11
C SER A 203 12.27 -1.29 23.26
N GLY A 204 11.10 -1.82 23.63
CA GLY A 204 10.35 -2.71 22.76
C GLY A 204 9.67 -1.95 21.62
N ILE A 205 9.12 -2.67 20.64
CA ILE A 205 8.25 -2.10 19.61
C ILE A 205 6.92 -1.70 20.24
N GLY A 206 6.50 -0.46 19.99
CA GLY A 206 5.23 0.07 20.45
C GLY A 206 4.05 -0.60 19.77
N ILE A 207 2.86 -0.36 20.32
CA ILE A 207 1.62 -0.94 19.83
C ILE A 207 1.32 -0.52 18.38
N GLU A 208 1.64 0.72 18.00
CA GLU A 208 1.50 1.19 16.62
C GLU A 208 2.39 0.40 15.66
N GLY A 209 3.63 0.09 16.05
CA GLY A 209 4.57 -0.69 15.24
C GLY A 209 4.13 -2.15 15.11
N GLN A 210 3.54 -2.72 16.16
CA GLN A 210 2.99 -4.07 16.15
C GLN A 210 1.79 -4.16 15.18
N LEU A 211 0.82 -3.24 15.29
CA LEU A 211 -0.32 -3.16 14.37
C LEU A 211 0.10 -2.92 12.92
N ALA A 212 1.04 -1.98 12.70
CA ALA A 212 1.55 -1.71 11.36
C ALA A 212 2.18 -2.95 10.74
N SER A 213 2.97 -3.72 11.50
CA SER A 213 3.56 -4.96 11.01
C SER A 213 2.49 -6.02 10.71
N ILE A 214 1.48 -6.18 11.57
CA ILE A 214 0.35 -7.10 11.33
C ILE A 214 -0.38 -6.76 10.02
N LEU A 215 -0.65 -5.48 9.78
CA LEU A 215 -1.31 -5.01 8.56
C LEU A 215 -0.43 -5.20 7.33
N VAL A 216 0.88 -4.94 7.43
CA VAL A 216 1.82 -5.15 6.33
C VAL A 216 1.84 -6.62 5.89
N GLU A 217 1.85 -7.54 6.85
CA GLU A 217 1.79 -8.98 6.54
C GLU A 217 0.44 -9.36 5.91
N SER A 218 -0.65 -8.91 6.52
CA SER A 218 -2.01 -9.23 6.07
C SER A 218 -2.27 -8.73 4.65
N VAL A 219 -2.03 -7.44 4.40
CA VAL A 219 -2.20 -6.83 3.07
C VAL A 219 -1.16 -7.33 2.07
N GLY A 220 0.03 -7.71 2.54
CA GLY A 220 1.12 -8.28 1.74
C GLY A 220 0.89 -9.73 1.31
N GLY A 221 -0.26 -10.33 1.61
CA GLY A 221 -0.58 -11.70 1.22
C GLY A 221 0.04 -12.77 2.13
N ARG A 222 0.37 -12.41 3.38
CA ARG A 222 0.86 -13.29 4.45
C ARG A 222 -0.13 -13.34 5.62
N PRO A 223 -1.36 -13.84 5.35
CA PRO A 223 -2.45 -13.79 6.32
C PRO A 223 -2.19 -14.67 7.56
N ALA A 224 -1.44 -15.77 7.43
CA ALA A 224 -1.13 -16.66 8.55
C ALA A 224 -0.21 -15.95 9.56
N GLU A 225 0.83 -15.28 9.08
CA GLU A 225 1.76 -14.55 9.95
C GLU A 225 1.12 -13.29 10.53
N GLY A 226 0.20 -12.66 9.80
CA GLY A 226 -0.68 -11.63 10.36
C GLY A 226 -1.57 -12.17 11.48
N ALA A 227 -2.18 -13.34 11.29
CA ALA A 227 -3.05 -14.01 12.26
C ALA A 227 -2.29 -14.39 13.54
N ASP A 228 -1.11 -15.00 13.43
CA ASP A 228 -0.27 -15.38 14.58
C ASP A 228 0.12 -14.15 15.41
N ARG A 229 0.39 -13.02 14.74
CA ARG A 229 0.79 -11.77 15.42
C ARG A 229 -0.39 -11.08 16.10
N ILE A 230 -1.59 -11.06 15.50
CA ILE A 230 -2.77 -10.50 16.15
C ILE A 230 -3.24 -11.35 17.33
N GLU A 231 -3.09 -12.68 17.25
CA GLU A 231 -3.35 -13.58 18.38
C GLU A 231 -2.41 -13.26 19.57
N LYS A 232 -1.11 -13.11 19.31
CA LYS A 232 -0.16 -12.67 20.35
C LYS A 232 -0.54 -11.31 20.94
N LEU A 233 -0.96 -10.37 20.10
CA LEU A 233 -1.40 -9.06 20.56
C LEU A 233 -2.67 -9.15 21.43
N SER A 234 -3.57 -10.10 21.15
CA SER A 234 -4.80 -10.30 21.96
C SER A 234 -4.51 -10.73 23.40
N GLN A 235 -3.36 -11.32 23.65
CA GLN A 235 -2.95 -11.74 25.00
C GLN A 235 -2.53 -10.56 25.88
N THR A 236 -2.05 -9.47 25.26
CA THR A 236 -1.59 -8.26 25.97
C THR A 236 -2.58 -7.10 25.87
N GLU A 237 -3.34 -7.00 24.78
CA GLU A 237 -4.23 -5.89 24.45
C GLU A 237 -5.59 -6.42 23.93
N PRO A 238 -6.39 -7.09 24.77
CA PRO A 238 -7.57 -7.85 24.32
C PRO A 238 -8.66 -6.98 23.68
N ASP A 239 -8.97 -5.82 24.27
CA ASP A 239 -10.02 -4.93 23.78
C ASP A 239 -9.67 -4.30 22.43
N LEU A 240 -8.41 -3.89 22.28
CA LEU A 240 -7.88 -3.38 21.02
C LEU A 240 -7.85 -4.49 19.97
N SER A 241 -7.32 -5.66 20.33
CA SER A 241 -7.14 -6.76 19.39
C SER A 241 -8.47 -7.24 18.81
N ARG A 242 -9.57 -7.25 19.56
CA ARG A 242 -10.86 -7.77 19.08
C ARG A 242 -11.36 -7.11 17.78
N VAL A 243 -11.37 -5.77 17.71
CA VAL A 243 -11.92 -5.07 16.54
C VAL A 243 -10.94 -5.13 15.35
N TRP A 244 -9.64 -5.06 15.62
CA TRP A 244 -8.60 -5.25 14.61
C TRP A 244 -8.57 -6.68 14.06
N GLN A 245 -8.76 -7.68 14.91
CA GLN A 245 -8.89 -9.07 14.52
C GLN A 245 -10.12 -9.27 13.62
N GLN A 246 -11.23 -8.59 13.92
CA GLN A 246 -12.40 -8.62 13.04
C GLN A 246 -12.09 -8.05 11.64
N LEU A 247 -11.41 -6.90 11.56
CA LEU A 247 -10.92 -6.34 10.30
C LEU A 247 -10.08 -7.37 9.52
N LEU A 248 -9.08 -7.95 10.18
CA LEU A 248 -8.14 -8.89 9.58
C LEU A 248 -8.82 -10.18 9.14
N ASN A 249 -9.76 -10.71 9.91
CA ASN A 249 -10.51 -11.91 9.54
C ASN A 249 -11.28 -11.71 8.23
N TYR A 250 -11.90 -10.54 8.03
CA TYR A 250 -12.55 -10.23 6.76
C TYR A 250 -11.54 -10.07 5.61
N GLN A 251 -10.44 -9.35 5.85
CA GLN A 251 -9.43 -9.13 4.80
C GLN A 251 -8.72 -10.41 4.36
N ASN A 252 -8.30 -11.22 5.33
CA ASN A 252 -7.46 -12.39 5.13
C ASN A 252 -8.26 -13.66 4.85
N GLY A 253 -9.31 -13.90 5.65
CA GLY A 253 -10.13 -15.11 5.57
C GLY A 253 -11.26 -15.01 4.57
N GLY A 254 -11.67 -13.78 4.20
CA GLY A 254 -12.81 -13.57 3.31
C GLY A 254 -14.14 -14.07 3.90
N ASP A 255 -14.22 -14.30 5.22
CA ASP A 255 -15.43 -14.82 5.85
C ASP A 255 -16.47 -13.71 6.06
N TRP A 256 -17.33 -13.52 5.07
CA TRP A 256 -18.38 -12.52 5.07
C TRP A 256 -19.66 -12.94 5.81
N ARG A 257 -19.76 -14.18 6.31
CA ARG A 257 -21.03 -14.73 6.82
C ARG A 257 -21.55 -13.98 8.05
N GLN A 258 -20.64 -13.45 8.86
CA GLN A 258 -20.99 -12.65 10.03
C GLN A 258 -20.98 -11.17 9.65
N ARG A 259 -22.15 -10.58 9.43
CA ARG A 259 -22.26 -9.14 9.15
C ARG A 259 -21.92 -8.34 10.42
N PRO A 260 -20.97 -7.39 10.36
CA PRO A 260 -20.68 -6.53 11.50
C PRO A 260 -21.86 -5.58 11.74
N LYS A 261 -22.38 -5.56 12.97
CA LYS A 261 -23.32 -4.52 13.45
C LYS A 261 -22.51 -3.43 14.16
N ASP A 262 -22.81 -2.17 13.89
CA ASP A 262 -22.21 -1.00 14.55
C ASP A 262 -20.67 -0.96 14.58
N ALA A 263 -20.03 -1.57 13.57
CA ALA A 263 -18.58 -1.61 13.49
C ALA A 263 -17.98 -0.34 12.86
N PRO A 264 -16.68 -0.07 13.09
CA PRO A 264 -15.96 0.99 12.41
C PRO A 264 -15.95 0.85 10.89
N LEU A 265 -15.71 1.97 10.21
CA LEU A 265 -15.73 2.09 8.75
C LEU A 265 -14.84 1.06 8.05
N LEU A 266 -13.58 0.89 8.48
CA LEU A 266 -12.66 -0.06 7.85
C LEU A 266 -13.10 -1.52 8.03
N VAL A 267 -13.73 -1.87 9.15
CA VAL A 267 -14.29 -3.21 9.38
C VAL A 267 -15.46 -3.46 8.42
N LYS A 268 -16.38 -2.50 8.31
CA LYS A 268 -17.51 -2.58 7.37
C LYS A 268 -17.02 -2.66 5.92
N ALA A 269 -15.99 -1.90 5.56
CA ALA A 269 -15.37 -1.90 4.24
C ALA A 269 -14.75 -3.27 3.91
N ALA A 270 -13.96 -3.84 4.82
CA ALA A 270 -13.35 -5.16 4.65
C ALA A 270 -14.39 -6.27 4.55
N TRP A 271 -15.44 -6.24 5.39
CA TRP A 271 -16.56 -7.17 5.28
C TRP A 271 -17.25 -7.08 3.92
N THR A 272 -17.53 -5.86 3.47
CA THR A 272 -18.16 -5.63 2.16
C THR A 272 -17.28 -6.18 1.04
N GLN A 273 -15.97 -5.93 1.09
CA GLN A 273 -15.03 -6.47 0.11
C GLN A 273 -15.02 -8.02 0.11
N ALA A 274 -15.00 -8.64 1.29
CA ALA A 274 -15.08 -10.09 1.44
C ALA A 274 -16.36 -10.66 0.82
N LEU A 275 -17.49 -9.99 1.03
CA LEU A 275 -18.77 -10.38 0.46
C LEU A 275 -18.79 -10.26 -1.07
N LEU A 276 -18.33 -9.12 -1.61
CA LEU A 276 -18.29 -8.89 -3.06
C LEU A 276 -17.47 -9.96 -3.76
N ARG A 277 -16.32 -10.34 -3.19
CA ARG A 277 -15.47 -11.41 -3.71
C ARG A 277 -16.16 -12.77 -3.70
N ALA A 278 -16.94 -13.08 -2.67
CA ALA A 278 -17.52 -14.40 -2.49
C ALA A 278 -18.84 -14.61 -3.24
N THR A 279 -19.65 -13.58 -3.39
CA THR A 279 -21.04 -13.71 -3.89
C THR A 279 -21.21 -13.40 -5.37
N ARG A 280 -20.21 -12.78 -6.03
CA ARG A 280 -20.26 -12.42 -7.46
C ARG A 280 -21.55 -11.70 -7.87
N GLY A 281 -22.12 -10.89 -6.97
CA GLY A 281 -23.04 -9.81 -7.30
C GLY A 281 -24.55 -9.99 -7.01
N ASN A 282 -25.01 -11.12 -6.47
CA ASN A 282 -26.43 -11.24 -6.05
C ASN A 282 -26.70 -10.63 -4.67
N ALA A 283 -25.78 -10.79 -3.71
CA ALA A 283 -25.91 -10.22 -2.36
C ALA A 283 -25.53 -8.72 -2.31
N SER A 284 -24.88 -8.19 -3.34
CA SER A 284 -24.38 -6.81 -3.37
C SER A 284 -25.48 -5.77 -3.56
N LEU A 285 -26.62 -6.15 -4.14
CA LEU A 285 -27.77 -5.26 -4.36
C LEU A 285 -28.52 -4.93 -3.07
N GLU A 286 -28.82 -5.93 -2.24
CA GLU A 286 -29.48 -5.73 -0.94
C GLU A 286 -28.67 -4.81 -0.01
N ILE A 287 -27.34 -4.90 -0.10
CA ILE A 287 -26.44 -4.04 0.67
C ILE A 287 -26.32 -2.66 0.04
N THR A 288 -26.33 -2.55 -1.29
CA THR A 288 -26.36 -1.25 -1.97
C THR A 288 -27.60 -0.45 -1.57
N GLU A 289 -28.76 -1.11 -1.49
CA GLU A 289 -30.01 -0.49 -1.02
C GLU A 289 -29.91 -0.10 0.46
N GLY A 290 -29.42 -1.00 1.32
CA GLY A 290 -29.22 -0.70 2.74
C GLY A 290 -28.23 0.45 3.02
N LEU A 291 -27.17 0.57 2.22
CA LEU A 291 -26.16 1.63 2.34
C LEU A 291 -26.64 2.96 1.74
N ARG A 292 -27.44 2.95 0.67
CA ARG A 292 -27.99 4.18 0.06
C ARG A 292 -28.84 5.01 1.03
N HIS A 293 -29.47 4.36 2.00
CA HIS A 293 -30.35 5.01 2.97
C HIS A 293 -29.65 5.49 4.25
N GLN A 294 -28.35 5.19 4.43
CA GLN A 294 -27.60 5.73 5.56
C GLN A 294 -27.17 7.18 5.29
N LYS A 295 -27.37 8.06 6.29
CA LYS A 295 -26.89 9.45 6.25
C LYS A 295 -25.37 9.48 6.51
N ASP A 296 -24.63 8.96 5.55
CA ASP A 296 -23.20 8.78 5.66
C ASP A 296 -22.42 10.08 5.40
N GLY A 297 -21.28 10.21 6.08
CA GLY A 297 -20.31 11.28 5.82
C GLY A 297 -19.73 11.20 4.40
N LEU A 298 -19.10 12.28 3.91
CA LEU A 298 -18.44 12.28 2.58
C LEU A 298 -17.43 11.12 2.44
N ASN A 299 -16.62 10.88 3.47
CA ASN A 299 -15.56 9.88 3.44
C ASN A 299 -16.06 8.42 3.42
N GLU A 300 -17.17 8.14 4.09
CA GLU A 300 -17.81 6.82 4.08
C GLU A 300 -18.40 6.56 2.70
N ARG A 301 -19.15 7.52 2.16
CA ARG A 301 -19.71 7.45 0.80
C ARG A 301 -18.65 7.19 -0.25
N LEU A 302 -17.49 7.86 -0.19
CA LEU A 302 -16.40 7.62 -1.14
C LEU A 302 -15.87 6.18 -1.09
N ILE A 303 -15.67 5.60 0.11
CA ILE A 303 -15.28 4.18 0.22
C ILE A 303 -16.33 3.27 -0.40
N TRP A 304 -17.61 3.50 -0.10
CA TRP A 304 -18.69 2.70 -0.66
C TRP A 304 -18.74 2.76 -2.18
N HIS A 305 -18.63 3.95 -2.76
CA HIS A 305 -18.60 4.11 -4.21
C HIS A 305 -17.44 3.34 -4.84
N ARG A 306 -16.25 3.46 -4.26
CA ARG A 306 -15.04 2.77 -4.74
C ARG A 306 -15.20 1.25 -4.71
N LEU A 307 -15.67 0.69 -3.59
CA LEU A 307 -15.92 -0.75 -3.41
C LEU A 307 -17.00 -1.28 -4.35
N LEU A 308 -18.15 -0.61 -4.41
CA LEU A 308 -19.28 -1.06 -5.22
C LEU A 308 -19.02 -0.95 -6.73
N LEU A 309 -18.03 -0.17 -7.18
CA LEU A 309 -17.65 -0.12 -8.58
C LEU A 309 -16.81 -1.34 -9.02
N GLU A 310 -16.20 -2.06 -8.07
CA GLU A 310 -15.46 -3.29 -8.35
C GLU A 310 -16.39 -4.42 -8.81
N ASP A 311 -17.63 -4.46 -8.31
CA ASP A 311 -18.62 -5.49 -8.63
C ASP A 311 -19.46 -5.14 -9.90
N PRO A 312 -19.51 -6.00 -10.92
CA PRO A 312 -20.22 -5.70 -12.17
C PRO A 312 -21.74 -5.45 -11.99
N PRO A 313 -22.49 -6.22 -11.19
CA PRO A 313 -23.92 -5.98 -11.01
C PRO A 313 -24.28 -4.65 -10.36
N THR A 314 -23.58 -4.26 -9.28
CA THR A 314 -23.78 -2.96 -8.62
C THR A 314 -23.42 -1.78 -9.52
N ARG A 315 -22.42 -1.94 -10.40
CA ARG A 315 -21.97 -0.88 -11.31
C ARG A 315 -23.10 -0.30 -12.13
N LYS A 316 -24.01 -1.13 -12.66
CA LYS A 316 -25.15 -0.67 -13.48
C LYS A 316 -26.05 0.33 -12.73
N TYR A 317 -26.21 0.14 -11.42
CA TYR A 317 -27.03 1.00 -10.57
C TYR A 317 -26.32 2.28 -10.16
N LEU A 318 -24.99 2.31 -10.22
CA LEU A 318 -24.17 3.47 -9.85
C LEU A 318 -23.87 4.41 -11.03
N LEU A 319 -24.03 3.93 -12.27
CA LEU A 319 -23.80 4.75 -13.47
C LEU A 319 -24.55 6.09 -13.47
N PRO A 320 -25.84 6.17 -13.06
CA PRO A 320 -26.55 7.45 -13.01
C PRO A 320 -25.93 8.46 -12.02
N ASP A 321 -25.26 7.98 -10.98
CA ASP A 321 -24.67 8.79 -9.91
C ASP A 321 -23.17 9.10 -10.15
N LEU A 322 -22.59 8.61 -11.23
CA LEU A 322 -21.13 8.63 -11.43
C LEU A 322 -20.54 10.04 -11.53
N GLN A 323 -21.27 10.99 -12.13
CA GLN A 323 -20.84 12.40 -12.16
C GLN A 323 -20.77 13.01 -10.75
N LYS A 324 -21.72 12.66 -9.88
CA LYS A 324 -21.71 13.08 -8.48
C LYS A 324 -20.51 12.48 -7.73
N PHE A 325 -20.11 11.26 -8.06
CA PHE A 325 -18.93 10.62 -7.44
C PHE A 325 -17.63 11.30 -7.86
N ILE A 326 -17.48 11.62 -9.15
CA ILE A 326 -16.33 12.40 -9.64
C ILE A 326 -16.25 13.75 -8.93
N TYR A 327 -17.38 14.44 -8.77
CA TYR A 327 -17.44 15.69 -8.04
C TYR A 327 -17.02 15.54 -6.57
N GLN A 328 -17.48 14.48 -5.90
CA GLN A 328 -17.11 14.18 -4.51
C GLN A 328 -15.61 13.85 -4.35
N GLU A 329 -15.01 13.10 -5.27
CA GLU A 329 -13.56 12.88 -5.31
C GLU A 329 -12.80 14.21 -5.48
N GLY A 330 -13.33 15.11 -6.33
CA GLY A 330 -12.78 16.46 -6.50
C GLY A 330 -12.83 17.29 -5.22
N ILE A 331 -13.91 17.20 -4.43
CA ILE A 331 -14.01 17.86 -3.12
C ILE A 331 -12.98 17.30 -2.15
N ALA A 332 -12.88 15.96 -2.03
CA ALA A 332 -11.91 15.33 -1.12
C ALA A 332 -10.47 15.71 -1.49
N PHE A 333 -10.17 15.76 -2.78
CA PHE A 333 -8.89 16.24 -3.29
C PHE A 333 -8.63 17.71 -2.90
N ALA A 334 -9.61 18.60 -3.11
CA ALA A 334 -9.46 20.02 -2.79
C ALA A 334 -9.26 20.27 -1.29
N VAL A 335 -9.92 19.48 -0.43
CA VAL A 335 -9.72 19.53 1.03
C VAL A 335 -8.27 19.17 1.40
N LEU A 336 -7.71 18.12 0.79
CA LEU A 336 -6.32 17.73 1.01
C LEU A 336 -5.33 18.73 0.41
N TRP A 337 -5.63 19.30 -0.75
CA TRP A 337 -4.85 20.38 -1.33
C TRP A 337 -4.73 21.56 -0.35
N LYS A 338 -5.86 22.01 0.21
CA LYS A 338 -5.89 23.09 1.20
C LYS A 338 -5.06 22.76 2.43
N LEU A 339 -5.09 21.50 2.89
CA LEU A 339 -4.28 21.05 4.02
C LEU A 339 -2.77 21.14 3.73
N TYR A 340 -2.31 20.68 2.57
CA TYR A 340 -0.89 20.66 2.21
C TYR A 340 -0.33 22.03 1.83
N PHE A 341 -1.11 22.82 1.08
CA PHE A 341 -0.62 24.05 0.46
C PHE A 341 -1.21 25.32 1.08
N GLN A 342 -2.10 25.20 2.07
CA GLN A 342 -2.72 26.34 2.77
C GLN A 342 -3.40 27.33 1.82
N THR A 343 -3.83 26.85 0.65
CA THR A 343 -4.42 27.64 -0.43
C THR A 343 -5.59 26.87 -1.01
N ASP A 344 -6.61 27.60 -1.48
CA ASP A 344 -7.71 26.97 -2.19
C ASP A 344 -7.27 26.61 -3.61
N LEU A 345 -7.80 25.49 -4.10
CA LEU A 345 -7.51 25.02 -5.45
C LEU A 345 -8.28 25.90 -6.46
N ALA A 346 -7.57 26.50 -7.41
CA ALA A 346 -8.21 27.26 -8.49
C ALA A 346 -9.17 26.37 -9.30
N GLY A 347 -10.21 26.96 -9.90
CA GLY A 347 -11.25 26.20 -10.62
C GLY A 347 -10.72 25.29 -11.74
N ASN A 348 -9.63 25.67 -12.40
CA ASN A 348 -8.91 24.86 -13.40
C ASN A 348 -7.63 24.19 -12.86
N GLY A 349 -7.34 24.32 -11.56
CA GLY A 349 -6.11 23.86 -10.92
C GLY A 349 -6.08 22.36 -10.60
N LEU A 350 -7.22 21.66 -10.68
CA LEU A 350 -7.34 20.25 -10.31
C LEU A 350 -6.39 19.32 -11.10
N VAL A 351 -6.37 19.42 -12.43
CA VAL A 351 -5.54 18.56 -13.26
C VAL A 351 -4.03 18.83 -13.04
N PRO A 352 -3.55 20.10 -13.09
CA PRO A 352 -2.17 20.41 -12.74
C PRO A 352 -1.77 19.88 -11.35
N ALA A 353 -2.61 20.10 -10.34
CA ALA A 353 -2.37 19.66 -8.97
C ALA A 353 -2.22 18.14 -8.85
N MET A 354 -3.07 17.37 -9.55
CA MET A 354 -2.98 15.91 -9.58
C MET A 354 -1.70 15.42 -10.30
N ASN A 355 -1.21 16.17 -11.27
CA ASN A 355 0.01 15.82 -12.01
C ASN A 355 1.30 16.17 -11.26
N MET A 356 1.21 16.88 -10.13
CA MET A 356 2.32 17.10 -9.19
C MET A 356 2.63 15.83 -8.39
N THR A 357 3.17 14.82 -9.07
CA THR A 357 3.43 13.48 -8.50
C THR A 357 4.78 13.37 -7.81
N ASP A 358 5.24 14.45 -7.18
CA ASP A 358 6.51 14.47 -6.45
C ASP A 358 6.43 13.50 -5.26
N LEU A 359 7.27 12.46 -5.32
CA LEU A 359 7.40 11.43 -4.29
C LEU A 359 8.63 11.61 -3.42
N HIS A 360 9.34 12.74 -3.55
CA HIS A 360 10.51 13.00 -2.75
C HIS A 360 10.09 13.26 -1.30
N PHE A 361 10.50 12.37 -0.41
CA PHE A 361 10.33 12.52 1.05
C PHE A 361 11.15 13.66 1.64
N PHE A 362 12.09 14.20 0.86
CA PHE A 362 12.91 15.34 1.22
C PHE A 362 12.64 16.46 0.22
N ARG A 363 12.08 17.56 0.71
CA ARG A 363 11.88 18.77 -0.08
C ARG A 363 12.98 19.77 0.25
N SER A 364 13.75 20.22 -0.74
CA SER A 364 14.68 21.32 -0.52
C SER A 364 13.91 22.64 -0.54
N ASN A 365 14.10 23.47 0.49
CA ASN A 365 13.63 24.85 0.51
C ASN A 365 14.76 25.86 0.23
N GLY A 366 15.89 25.40 -0.33
CA GLY A 366 17.08 26.20 -0.61
C GLY A 366 18.11 26.20 0.53
N GLU A 367 17.66 26.15 1.79
CA GLU A 367 18.55 26.18 2.96
C GLU A 367 18.53 24.86 3.75
N ARG A 368 17.42 24.12 3.70
CA ARG A 368 17.21 22.88 4.45
C ARG A 368 16.42 21.87 3.62
N TYR A 369 16.67 20.59 3.91
CA TYR A 369 15.82 19.50 3.46
C TYR A 369 14.73 19.27 4.50
N GLU A 370 13.48 19.42 4.09
CA GLU A 370 12.32 19.11 4.91
C GLU A 370 11.91 17.66 4.68
N PHE A 371 11.97 16.86 5.74
CA PHE A 371 11.40 15.52 5.71
C PHE A 371 9.87 15.59 5.75
N GLU A 372 9.23 14.89 4.83
CA GLU A 372 7.80 14.75 4.70
C GLU A 372 7.48 13.24 4.58
N PRO A 373 6.95 12.61 5.63
CA PRO A 373 6.77 11.16 5.64
C PRO A 373 5.76 10.69 4.60
N MET A 374 4.79 11.53 4.23
CA MET A 374 3.83 11.29 3.15
C MET A 374 3.75 12.52 2.24
N PRO A 375 4.62 12.62 1.21
CA PRO A 375 4.61 13.76 0.30
C PRO A 375 3.32 13.83 -0.52
N TRP A 376 2.98 15.04 -0.99
CA TRP A 376 1.80 15.31 -1.81
C TRP A 376 1.61 14.33 -2.97
N GLY A 377 2.69 13.90 -3.64
CA GLY A 377 2.58 13.00 -4.79
C GLY A 377 1.97 11.63 -4.46
N ILE A 378 1.94 11.21 -3.19
CA ILE A 378 1.21 10.00 -2.77
C ILE A 378 -0.29 10.23 -2.91
N TRP A 379 -0.80 11.34 -2.37
CA TRP A 379 -2.20 11.72 -2.48
C TRP A 379 -2.59 11.97 -3.93
N ALA A 380 -1.79 12.73 -4.67
CA ALA A 380 -2.03 13.01 -6.08
C ALA A 380 -2.20 11.72 -6.89
N ARG A 381 -1.29 10.74 -6.73
CA ARG A 381 -1.39 9.43 -7.39
C ARG A 381 -2.61 8.64 -6.95
N ARG A 382 -2.96 8.68 -5.66
CA ARG A 382 -4.15 8.02 -5.13
C ARG A 382 -5.42 8.54 -5.79
N PHE A 383 -5.62 9.85 -5.83
CA PHE A 383 -6.78 10.44 -6.51
C PHE A 383 -6.78 10.18 -8.01
N GLN A 384 -5.62 10.21 -8.67
CA GLN A 384 -5.51 9.80 -10.08
C GLN A 384 -5.99 8.36 -10.30
N ARG A 385 -5.65 7.42 -9.40
CA ARG A 385 -6.15 6.04 -9.50
C ARG A 385 -7.66 5.97 -9.34
N HIS A 386 -8.23 6.65 -8.34
CA HIS A 386 -9.67 6.67 -8.11
C HIS A 386 -10.44 7.30 -9.28
N LEU A 387 -9.96 8.43 -9.81
CA LEU A 387 -10.57 9.07 -10.97
C LEU A 387 -10.44 8.19 -12.22
N CYS A 388 -9.28 7.56 -12.46
CA CYS A 388 -9.13 6.58 -13.54
C CYS A 388 -10.12 5.41 -13.38
N HIS A 389 -10.30 4.92 -12.16
CA HIS A 389 -11.26 3.86 -11.85
C HIS A 389 -12.68 4.28 -12.21
N LEU A 390 -13.10 5.49 -11.84
CA LEU A 390 -14.40 6.06 -12.19
C LEU A 390 -14.57 6.30 -13.70
N LEU A 391 -13.60 6.96 -14.32
CA LEU A 391 -13.66 7.42 -15.72
C LEU A 391 -13.73 6.27 -16.72
N VAL A 392 -13.05 5.16 -16.44
CA VAL A 392 -13.18 3.94 -17.25
C VAL A 392 -14.63 3.52 -17.42
N TYR A 393 -15.45 3.69 -16.39
CA TYR A 393 -16.86 3.32 -16.43
C TYR A 393 -17.73 4.41 -17.07
N VAL A 394 -17.44 5.69 -16.83
CA VAL A 394 -18.12 6.80 -17.52
C VAL A 394 -17.98 6.64 -19.03
N LEU A 395 -16.77 6.39 -19.49
CA LEU A 395 -16.43 6.41 -20.91
C LEU A 395 -16.80 5.10 -21.62
N GLY A 396 -17.44 4.16 -20.91
CA GLY A 396 -17.75 2.83 -21.45
C GLY A 396 -16.50 2.11 -21.98
N LEU A 397 -15.31 2.50 -21.48
CA LEU A 397 -14.06 1.94 -21.95
C LEU A 397 -14.01 0.50 -21.44
N GLN A 398 -14.39 -0.43 -22.32
CA GLN A 398 -13.97 -1.82 -22.21
C GLN A 398 -12.45 -1.83 -22.34
N MET A 399 -11.81 -1.59 -21.21
CA MET A 399 -10.40 -1.81 -21.02
C MET A 399 -10.20 -3.31 -21.04
N THR A 400 -10.12 -3.85 -22.25
CA THR A 400 -9.39 -5.08 -22.49
C THR A 400 -7.94 -4.82 -22.07
N ASP A 401 -7.29 -5.82 -21.48
CA ASP A 401 -5.97 -5.77 -20.81
C ASP A 401 -4.77 -5.35 -21.70
N ARG A 402 -4.94 -4.48 -22.69
CA ARG A 402 -3.94 -4.09 -23.69
C ARG A 402 -3.81 -2.58 -23.92
N LYS A 403 -4.71 -1.71 -23.44
CA LYS A 403 -4.74 -0.28 -23.86
C LYS A 403 -4.05 0.74 -22.94
N PHE A 404 -3.40 0.32 -21.85
CA PHE A 404 -2.88 1.27 -20.84
C PHE A 404 -1.54 1.96 -21.16
N TYR A 405 -1.04 1.88 -22.39
CA TYR A 405 0.32 2.35 -22.70
C TYR A 405 0.46 3.86 -22.98
N TYR A 406 -0.62 4.65 -23.04
CA TYR A 406 -0.55 6.01 -23.61
C TYR A 406 -1.31 7.14 -22.90
N LEU A 407 -1.78 6.98 -21.66
CA LEU A 407 -2.28 8.12 -20.87
C LEU A 407 -1.12 8.80 -20.11
N ARG A 408 -0.17 9.32 -20.89
CA ARG A 408 0.73 10.42 -20.54
C ARG A 408 0.62 11.42 -21.69
N TYR A 409 -0.34 12.31 -21.57
CA TYR A 409 -0.40 13.57 -22.31
C TYR A 409 -0.78 14.66 -21.34
#